data_AF-A0AAV7WM13-F1
#
_entry.id   AF-A0AAV7WM13-F1
#
_cell.length_a   1.000
_cell.length_b   1.000
_cell.length_c   1.000
_cell.angle_alpha   90.00
_cell.angle_beta   90.00
_cell.angle_gamma   90.00
#
_symmetry.space_group_name_H-M   'P 1'
#
loop_
_entity.id
_entity.type
_entity.pdbx_description
1 polymer ?
#
loop_
_entity_poly.entity_id
_entity_poly.type
_entity_poly.pdbx_seq_one_letter_code
_entity_poly.pdbx_strand_id
1 'polypeptide(L)'
;MDKMRERVKDLGTRTDDISKELGTHSTQLADQERWLQPQEAMLEVLEDTSRCNNVCVLGLPGGTETTPVEQFLESWLVEILCGLGNEGVLLVGRAHRTPGGKSKPGAPPRMLIMQMLRYKDKMNIVAEARQKGNVEYKRTPKLRDKGLNLALLPPVCLCIDFQGKRHFFYTEADDMQFVEYH
;
A
#
# COMPACT_ATOMS: atom_id res chain seq x y z
N MET A 1 -43.44 -53.52 0.82
CA MET A 1 -42.54 -53.09 1.91
C MET A 1 -41.07 -53.26 1.54
N ASP A 2 -40.68 -54.32 0.84
CA ASP A 2 -39.26 -54.62 0.54
C ASP A 2 -38.57 -53.63 -0.41
N LYS A 3 -39.30 -53.14 -1.43
CA LYS A 3 -38.77 -52.08 -2.33
C LYS A 3 -38.44 -50.78 -1.60
N MET A 4 -39.18 -50.46 -0.53
CA MET A 4 -38.90 -49.29 0.31
C MET A 4 -37.67 -49.52 1.18
N ARG A 5 -37.53 -50.73 1.74
CA ARG A 5 -36.37 -51.14 2.53
C ARG A 5 -35.07 -51.08 1.71
N GLU A 6 -35.10 -51.54 0.46
CA GLU A 6 -33.93 -51.49 -0.42
C GLU A 6 -33.51 -50.05 -0.75
N ARG A 7 -34.48 -49.18 -1.05
CA ARG A 7 -34.21 -47.76 -1.29
C ARG A 7 -33.63 -47.05 -0.06
N VAL A 8 -34.10 -47.37 1.14
CA VAL A 8 -33.55 -46.80 2.39
C VAL A 8 -32.11 -47.27 2.60
N LYS A 9 -31.79 -48.52 2.24
CA LYS A 9 -30.43 -49.06 2.33
C LYS A 9 -29.47 -48.38 1.34
N ASP A 10 -29.88 -48.22 0.09
CA ASP A 10 -29.12 -47.50 -0.95
C ASP A 10 -28.88 -46.02 -0.57
N LEU A 11 -29.91 -45.35 -0.05
CA LEU A 11 -29.76 -43.97 0.44
C LEU A 11 -28.81 -43.89 1.64
N GLY A 12 -28.84 -44.88 2.54
CA GLY A 12 -27.91 -44.98 3.66
C GLY A 12 -26.45 -45.08 3.20
N THR A 13 -26.14 -46.02 2.30
CA THR A 13 -24.78 -46.18 1.77
C THR A 13 -24.30 -44.94 1.03
N ARG A 14 -25.17 -44.30 0.24
CA ARG A 14 -24.83 -43.03 -0.45
C ARG A 14 -24.57 -41.89 0.53
N THR A 15 -25.32 -41.81 1.63
CA THR A 15 -25.12 -40.78 2.66
C THR A 15 -23.81 -41.02 3.42
N ASP A 16 -23.46 -42.28 3.68
CA ASP A 16 -22.19 -42.64 4.32
C ASP A 16 -21.00 -42.29 3.41
N ASP A 17 -21.12 -42.57 2.11
CA ASP A 17 -20.05 -42.25 1.15
C ASP A 17 -19.89 -40.75 0.96
N ILE A 18 -20.99 -39.99 0.85
CA ILE A 18 -20.95 -38.52 0.84
C ILE A 18 -20.32 -37.98 2.13
N SER A 19 -20.63 -38.58 3.27
CA SER A 19 -20.09 -38.16 4.58
C SER A 19 -18.58 -38.41 4.67
N LYS A 20 -18.09 -39.53 4.12
CA LYS A 20 -16.65 -39.79 4.00
C LYS A 20 -15.97 -38.79 3.07
N GLU A 21 -16.55 -38.54 1.89
CA GLU A 21 -16.03 -37.57 0.92
C GLU A 21 -15.96 -36.16 1.55
N LEU A 22 -17.02 -35.71 2.22
CA LEU A 22 -17.03 -34.44 2.96
C LEU A 22 -15.94 -34.39 4.03
N GLY A 23 -15.72 -35.49 4.75
CA GLY A 23 -14.62 -35.61 5.71
C GLY A 23 -13.26 -35.41 5.04
N THR A 24 -13.02 -36.08 3.91
CA THR A 24 -11.76 -35.93 3.16
C THR A 24 -11.56 -34.52 2.60
N HIS A 25 -12.60 -33.91 2.03
CA HIS A 25 -12.52 -32.54 1.53
C HIS A 25 -12.28 -31.53 2.66
N SER A 26 -12.92 -31.72 3.82
CA SER A 26 -12.69 -30.88 5.00
C SER A 26 -11.22 -30.92 5.44
N THR A 27 -10.62 -32.12 5.49
CA THR A 27 -9.19 -32.26 5.82
C THR A 27 -8.27 -31.63 4.77
N GLN A 28 -8.60 -31.78 3.47
CA GLN A 28 -7.82 -31.17 2.39
C GLN A 28 -7.88 -29.64 2.43
N LEU A 29 -9.05 -29.06 2.72
CA LEU A 29 -9.20 -27.61 2.89
C LEU A 29 -8.37 -27.10 4.06
N ALA A 30 -8.40 -27.79 5.21
CA ALA A 30 -7.59 -27.43 6.36
C ALA A 30 -6.08 -27.48 6.07
N ASP A 31 -5.63 -28.49 5.31
CA ASP A 31 -4.24 -28.60 4.88
C ASP A 31 -3.84 -27.50 3.87
N GLN A 32 -4.73 -27.16 2.94
CA GLN A 32 -4.52 -26.05 1.99
C GLN A 32 -4.43 -24.70 2.71
N GLU A 33 -5.33 -24.43 3.65
CA GLU A 33 -5.32 -23.21 4.44
C GLU A 33 -4.03 -23.11 5.26
N ARG A 34 -3.62 -24.19 5.91
CA ARG A 34 -2.33 -24.27 6.63
C ARG A 34 -1.12 -24.00 5.73
N TRP A 35 -1.20 -24.35 4.45
CA TRP A 35 -0.13 -24.11 3.49
C TRP A 35 -0.12 -22.69 2.92
N LEU A 36 -1.29 -22.06 2.76
CA LEU A 36 -1.43 -20.71 2.22
C LEU A 36 -1.04 -19.62 3.22
N GLN A 37 -1.47 -19.76 4.48
CA GLN A 37 -1.21 -18.77 5.55
C GLN A 37 0.26 -18.30 5.65
N PRO A 38 1.27 -19.20 5.71
CA PRO A 38 2.68 -18.76 5.76
C PRO A 38 3.16 -18.12 4.46
N GLN A 39 2.53 -18.40 3.32
CA GLN A 39 2.90 -17.79 2.04
C GLN A 39 2.39 -16.36 1.94
N GLU A 40 1.17 -16.11 2.40
CA GLU A 40 0.60 -14.76 2.48
C GLU A 40 1.49 -13.87 3.34
N ALA A 41 1.86 -14.34 4.53
CA ALA A 41 2.79 -13.63 5.42
C ALA A 41 4.17 -13.39 4.77
N MET A 42 4.70 -14.37 4.02
CA MET A 42 5.98 -14.22 3.33
C MET A 42 5.89 -13.21 2.18
N LEU A 43 4.77 -13.19 1.44
CA LEU A 43 4.54 -12.23 0.36
C LEU A 43 4.47 -10.80 0.90
N GLU A 44 3.80 -10.59 2.04
CA GLU A 44 3.75 -9.30 2.73
C GLU A 44 5.16 -8.81 3.09
N VAL A 45 5.96 -9.65 3.74
CA VAL A 45 7.35 -9.31 4.11
C VAL A 45 8.22 -9.01 2.88
N LEU A 46 8.06 -9.77 1.80
CA LEU A 46 8.79 -9.56 0.55
C LEU A 46 8.38 -8.26 -0.13
N GLU A 47 7.08 -7.94 -0.16
CA GLU A 47 6.59 -6.68 -0.69
C GLU A 47 7.15 -5.49 0.12
N ASP A 48 7.08 -5.56 1.43
CA ASP A 48 7.58 -4.53 2.33
C ASP A 48 9.08 -4.30 2.17
N THR A 49 9.84 -5.40 2.10
CA THR A 49 11.29 -5.34 1.89
C THR A 49 11.63 -4.80 0.51
N SER A 50 10.90 -5.21 -0.53
CA SER A 50 11.09 -4.69 -1.89
C SER A 50 10.78 -3.19 -1.99
N ARG A 51 9.85 -2.68 -1.18
CA ARG A 51 9.40 -1.29 -1.21
C ARG A 51 10.01 -0.44 -0.09
N CYS A 52 10.88 -0.99 0.75
CA CYS A 52 11.42 -0.30 1.94
C CYS A 52 12.15 1.02 1.63
N ASN A 53 12.79 1.08 0.46
CA ASN A 53 13.52 2.23 -0.07
C ASN A 53 12.66 3.17 -0.93
N ASN A 54 11.40 2.82 -1.15
CA ASN A 54 10.50 3.62 -1.96
C ASN A 54 9.89 4.74 -1.11
N VAL A 55 9.64 5.85 -1.78
CA VAL A 55 9.04 7.05 -1.22
C VAL A 55 8.02 7.59 -2.22
N CYS A 56 6.84 7.93 -1.72
CA CYS A 56 5.75 8.44 -2.55
C CYS A 56 5.58 9.95 -2.35
N VAL A 57 5.56 10.69 -3.45
CA VAL A 57 5.26 12.13 -3.48
C VAL A 57 3.87 12.32 -4.06
N LEU A 58 3.01 12.96 -3.28
CA LEU A 58 1.60 13.23 -3.63
C LEU A 58 1.42 14.71 -3.99
N GLY A 59 0.49 14.99 -4.91
CA GLY A 59 0.07 16.35 -5.23
C GLY A 59 1.06 17.20 -6.04
N LEU A 60 2.20 16.65 -6.46
CA LEU A 60 3.14 17.34 -7.35
C LEU A 60 2.50 17.51 -8.74
N PRO A 61 2.28 18.72 -9.27
CA PRO A 61 1.69 18.91 -10.59
C PRO A 61 2.53 18.22 -11.67
N GLY A 62 1.89 17.67 -12.70
CA GLY A 62 2.62 17.05 -13.81
C GLY A 62 3.30 18.10 -14.68
N GLY A 63 4.52 17.82 -15.15
CA GLY A 63 5.28 18.74 -16.00
C GLY A 63 6.12 19.76 -15.22
N THR A 64 6.21 19.60 -13.90
CA THR A 64 7.17 20.34 -13.07
C THR A 64 8.58 19.80 -13.21
N GLU A 65 8.70 18.55 -13.66
CA GLU A 65 9.96 17.84 -13.87
C GLU A 65 10.60 18.28 -15.19
N THR A 66 11.19 19.48 -15.20
CA THR A 66 11.86 20.05 -16.38
C THR A 66 13.21 19.39 -16.69
N THR A 67 13.75 18.65 -15.74
CA THR A 67 14.96 17.83 -15.83
C THR A 67 14.57 16.35 -15.69
N PRO A 68 15.49 15.39 -15.92
CA PRO A 68 15.25 14.01 -15.52
C PRO A 68 14.69 13.95 -14.09
N VAL A 69 13.65 13.15 -13.91
CA VAL A 69 12.80 13.17 -12.71
C VAL A 69 13.63 12.94 -11.44
N GLU A 70 14.64 12.10 -11.53
CA GLU A 70 15.59 11.81 -10.45
C GLU A 70 16.32 13.09 -10.00
N GLN A 71 16.97 13.80 -10.92
CA GLN A 71 17.72 15.04 -10.63
C GLN A 71 16.82 16.16 -10.12
N PHE A 72 15.61 16.26 -10.68
CA PHE A 72 14.59 17.17 -10.17
C PHE A 72 14.29 16.88 -8.70
N LEU A 73 14.05 15.61 -8.33
CA LEU A 73 13.73 15.24 -6.96
C LEU A 73 14.91 15.44 -6.01
N GLU A 74 16.12 15.11 -6.45
CA GLU A 74 17.33 15.30 -5.64
C GLU A 74 17.51 16.75 -5.21
N SER A 75 17.43 17.67 -6.16
CA SER A 75 17.54 19.11 -5.90
C SER A 75 16.35 19.65 -5.12
N TRP A 76 15.14 19.25 -5.48
CA TRP A 76 13.90 19.71 -4.89
C TRP A 76 13.74 19.29 -3.42
N LEU A 77 14.13 18.07 -3.06
CA LEU A 77 14.06 17.58 -1.69
C LEU A 77 15.04 18.33 -0.78
N VAL A 78 16.25 18.59 -1.25
CA VAL A 78 17.24 19.38 -0.49
C VAL A 78 16.76 20.83 -0.31
N GLU A 79 16.13 21.42 -1.33
CA GLU A 79 15.56 22.77 -1.23
C GLU A 79 14.44 22.85 -0.18
N ILE A 80 13.55 21.86 -0.14
CA ILE A 80 12.41 21.93 0.78
C ILE A 80 12.73 21.37 2.17
N LEU A 81 13.58 20.35 2.30
CA LEU A 81 13.87 19.72 3.58
C LEU A 81 15.25 20.17 4.07
N CYS A 82 15.26 21.26 4.83
CA CYS A 82 16.45 21.97 5.29
C CYS A 82 17.43 21.15 6.15
N GLY A 83 17.09 19.90 6.54
CA GLY A 83 17.95 18.98 7.30
C GLY A 83 18.72 17.96 6.46
N LEU A 84 18.48 17.86 5.14
CA LEU A 84 19.11 16.83 4.30
C LEU A 84 20.58 17.14 3.93
N GLY A 85 21.05 18.37 4.11
CA GLY A 85 22.33 18.86 3.60
C GLY A 85 23.60 18.48 4.38
N ASN A 86 23.49 17.80 5.53
CA ASN A 86 24.64 17.58 6.43
C ASN A 86 25.39 16.26 6.20
N GLU A 87 24.82 15.29 5.47
CA GLU A 87 25.40 13.93 5.36
C GLU A 87 25.74 13.46 3.93
N GLY A 88 25.69 14.36 2.93
CA GLY A 88 26.13 14.11 1.56
C GLY A 88 25.05 14.33 0.49
N VAL A 89 25.37 13.98 -0.77
CA VAL A 89 24.45 14.11 -1.91
C VAL A 89 23.33 13.08 -1.78
N LEU A 90 22.08 13.52 -1.86
CA LEU A 90 20.89 12.66 -1.93
C LEU A 90 20.83 12.02 -3.32
N LEU A 91 20.72 10.70 -3.39
CA LEU A 91 20.73 9.96 -4.67
C LEU A 91 19.45 9.17 -4.87
N VAL A 92 18.74 9.48 -5.95
CA VAL A 92 17.53 8.78 -6.39
C VAL A 92 17.92 7.78 -7.48
N GLY A 93 17.66 6.49 -7.24
CA GLY A 93 17.99 5.45 -8.21
C GLY A 93 17.01 5.40 -9.37
N ARG A 94 15.72 5.48 -9.07
CA ARG A 94 14.63 5.45 -10.05
C ARG A 94 13.48 6.32 -9.60
N ALA A 95 12.90 7.11 -10.49
CA ALA A 95 11.67 7.82 -10.22
C ALA A 95 10.68 7.71 -11.37
N HIS A 96 9.39 7.56 -11.04
CA HIS A 96 8.34 7.50 -12.05
C HIS A 96 6.99 7.92 -11.47
N ARG A 97 6.10 8.41 -12.34
CA ARG A 97 4.69 8.60 -12.01
C ARG A 97 3.97 7.26 -12.08
N THR A 98 2.94 7.07 -11.27
CA THR A 98 2.07 5.90 -11.35
C THR A 98 1.50 5.75 -12.77
N PRO A 99 1.46 4.52 -13.34
CA PRO A 99 0.91 4.27 -14.67
C PRO A 99 -0.51 4.83 -14.83
N GLY A 100 -0.81 5.33 -16.03
CA GLY A 100 -2.13 5.90 -16.36
C GLY A 100 -2.07 7.03 -17.39
N GLY A 101 -3.23 7.45 -17.89
CA GLY A 101 -3.36 8.66 -18.71
C GLY A 101 -3.01 9.93 -17.93
N LYS A 102 -2.88 11.06 -18.63
CA LYS A 102 -2.74 12.37 -17.97
C LYS A 102 -3.97 12.62 -17.07
N SER A 103 -3.75 13.16 -15.86
CA SER A 103 -4.85 13.57 -15.00
C SER A 103 -5.76 14.53 -15.77
N LYS A 104 -7.08 14.31 -15.70
CA LYS A 104 -8.06 15.24 -16.28
C LYS A 104 -7.92 16.61 -15.62
N PRO A 105 -8.27 17.71 -16.31
CA PRO A 105 -8.36 19.03 -15.68
C PRO A 105 -9.25 18.95 -14.42
N GLY A 106 -8.74 19.39 -13.28
CA GLY A 106 -9.43 19.33 -11.97
C GLY A 106 -9.26 18.02 -11.19
N ALA A 107 -8.69 16.97 -11.78
CA ALA A 107 -8.34 15.75 -11.07
C ALA A 107 -7.01 15.91 -10.30
N PRO A 108 -6.81 15.19 -9.18
CA PRO A 108 -5.56 15.25 -8.44
C PRO A 108 -4.35 14.83 -9.30
N PRO A 109 -3.17 15.46 -9.12
CA PRO A 109 -1.96 15.03 -9.79
C PRO A 109 -1.60 13.60 -9.43
N ARG A 110 -1.08 12.83 -10.40
CA ARG A 110 -0.64 11.46 -10.17
C ARG A 110 0.46 11.39 -9.13
N MET A 111 0.44 10.35 -8.31
CA MET A 111 1.55 10.06 -7.41
C MET A 111 2.85 9.85 -8.18
N LEU A 112 3.94 10.35 -7.62
CA LEU A 112 5.29 10.06 -8.06
C LEU A 112 5.90 9.10 -7.04
N ILE A 113 6.46 7.99 -7.52
CA ILE A 113 7.17 7.01 -6.71
C ILE A 113 8.66 7.14 -7.04
N MET A 114 9.48 7.36 -6.01
CA MET A 114 10.93 7.36 -6.13
C MET A 114 11.54 6.28 -5.25
N GLN A 115 12.59 5.64 -5.74
CA GLN A 115 13.38 4.67 -5.01
C GLN A 115 14.72 5.30 -4.64
N MET A 116 14.99 5.37 -3.34
CA MET A 116 16.26 5.86 -2.81
C MET A 116 17.34 4.80 -2.96
N LEU A 117 18.58 5.21 -3.28
CA LEU A 117 19.71 4.28 -3.29
C LEU A 117 20.10 3.82 -1.88
N ARG A 118 19.90 4.68 -0.88
CA ARG A 118 20.24 4.42 0.52
C ARG A 118 19.00 4.48 1.39
N TYR A 119 18.78 3.45 2.19
CA TYR A 119 17.69 3.42 3.18
C TYR A 119 17.79 4.57 4.19
N LYS A 120 19.01 4.96 4.58
CA LYS A 120 19.26 6.08 5.50
C LYS A 120 18.70 7.40 4.96
N ASP A 121 18.93 7.69 3.67
CA ASP A 121 18.40 8.90 3.03
C ASP A 121 16.87 8.91 3.06
N LYS A 122 16.25 7.77 2.76
CA LYS A 122 14.81 7.61 2.84
C LYS A 122 14.28 7.91 4.24
N MET A 123 14.93 7.37 5.28
CA MET A 123 14.55 7.61 6.67
C MET A 123 14.68 9.09 7.04
N ASN A 124 15.78 9.74 6.64
CA ASN A 124 16.00 11.16 6.88
C ASN A 124 14.93 12.01 6.18
N ILE A 125 14.63 11.74 4.90
CA ILE A 125 13.57 12.43 4.14
C ILE A 125 12.21 12.32 4.87
N VAL A 126 11.85 11.12 5.31
CA VAL A 126 10.58 10.89 6.03
C VAL A 126 10.57 11.60 7.38
N ALA A 127 11.68 11.56 8.13
CA ALA A 127 11.79 12.22 9.44
C ALA A 127 11.68 13.74 9.31
N GLU A 128 12.43 14.34 8.39
CA GLU A 128 12.43 15.78 8.13
C GLU A 128 11.06 16.26 7.65
N ALA A 129 10.41 15.50 6.75
CA ALA A 129 9.08 15.85 6.29
C ALA A 129 8.03 15.75 7.40
N ARG A 130 8.14 14.76 8.29
CA ARG A 130 7.27 14.64 9.48
C ARG A 130 7.49 15.81 10.44
N GLN A 131 8.74 16.20 10.65
CA GLN A 131 9.08 17.33 11.52
C GLN A 131 8.59 18.66 10.96
N LYS A 132 8.76 18.87 9.65
CA LYS A 132 8.30 20.09 8.96
C LYS A 132 6.78 20.17 8.86
N GLY A 133 6.10 19.02 8.78
CA GLY A 133 4.63 18.88 8.79
C GLY A 133 3.93 19.35 7.51
N ASN A 134 4.26 20.54 7.00
CA ASN A 134 3.77 21.09 5.74
C ASN A 134 4.93 21.33 4.77
N VAL A 135 4.97 20.54 3.70
CA VAL A 135 5.99 20.60 2.65
C VAL A 135 5.34 21.26 1.44
N GLU A 136 5.76 22.48 1.09
CA GLU A 136 5.15 23.29 0.03
C GLU A 136 6.04 23.37 -1.22
N TYR A 137 5.43 23.31 -2.40
CA TYR A 137 6.09 23.59 -3.67
C TYR A 137 5.65 24.95 -4.24
N LYS A 138 6.61 25.82 -4.58
CA LYS A 138 6.42 27.12 -5.29
C LYS A 138 5.32 28.04 -4.73
N ARG A 139 5.16 28.12 -3.40
CA ARG A 139 4.16 28.96 -2.71
C ARG A 139 2.71 28.72 -3.20
N THR A 140 2.41 27.49 -3.62
CA THR A 140 1.03 27.08 -3.82
C THR A 140 0.35 27.11 -2.45
N PRO A 141 -0.76 27.87 -2.24
CA PRO A 141 -1.41 27.95 -0.94
C PRO A 141 -1.72 26.54 -0.49
N LYS A 142 -1.29 26.23 0.75
CA LYS A 142 -1.23 24.93 1.43
C LYS A 142 -1.83 23.81 0.59
N LEU A 143 -1.02 22.82 0.22
CA LEU A 143 -1.54 21.63 -0.47
C LEU A 143 -2.69 20.96 0.33
N ARG A 144 -2.76 21.21 1.66
CA ARG A 144 -3.93 20.96 2.54
C ARG A 144 -5.23 21.70 2.15
N ASP A 145 -5.18 22.98 1.76
CA ASP A 145 -6.33 23.79 1.34
C ASP A 145 -6.93 23.29 0.01
N LYS A 146 -6.17 22.47 -0.73
CA LYS A 146 -6.60 21.74 -1.93
C LYS A 146 -6.78 20.23 -1.71
N GLY A 147 -6.75 19.76 -0.46
CA GLY A 147 -7.00 18.35 -0.10
C GLY A 147 -5.89 17.35 -0.47
N LEU A 148 -4.67 17.81 -0.78
CA LEU A 148 -3.54 16.97 -1.19
C LEU A 148 -2.45 16.97 -0.11
N ASN A 149 -2.34 15.86 0.62
CA ASN A 149 -1.33 15.67 1.63
C ASN A 149 -0.10 15.00 1.01
N LEU A 150 1.09 15.62 1.10
CA LEU A 150 2.34 14.91 0.83
C LEU A 150 2.50 13.82 1.89
N ALA A 151 2.26 12.57 1.53
CA ALA A 151 2.52 11.41 2.38
C ALA A 151 3.71 10.64 1.80
N LEU A 152 4.90 10.88 2.35
CA LEU A 152 6.07 10.04 2.13
C LEU A 152 5.84 8.78 2.98
N LEU A 153 5.16 7.78 2.41
CA LEU A 153 4.81 6.53 3.08
C LEU A 153 5.99 5.53 3.00
N PRO A 154 6.61 5.11 4.12
CA PRO A 154 7.20 3.77 4.27
C PRO A 154 6.11 2.70 4.06
N PRO A 155 6.43 1.40 3.90
CA PRO A 155 5.53 0.45 3.25
C PRO A 155 4.07 0.55 3.72
N VAL A 156 3.24 0.65 2.69
CA VAL A 156 1.77 0.64 2.56
C VAL A 156 0.96 0.83 3.85
N CYS A 157 0.97 2.04 4.43
CA CYS A 157 -0.15 2.44 5.27
C CYS A 157 -1.25 3.00 4.36
N LEU A 158 -2.41 2.34 4.28
CA LEU A 158 -3.59 2.95 3.65
C LEU A 158 -3.93 4.19 4.49
N CYS A 159 -3.91 5.36 3.86
CA CYS A 159 -4.19 6.62 4.52
C CYS A 159 -5.43 7.22 3.89
N ILE A 160 -6.51 7.34 4.66
CA ILE A 160 -7.74 8.02 4.24
C ILE A 160 -8.03 9.20 5.17
N ASP A 161 -8.51 10.29 4.59
CA ASP A 161 -9.05 11.41 5.36
C ASP A 161 -10.59 11.25 5.41
N PHE A 162 -11.15 11.04 6.59
CA PHE A 162 -12.59 10.88 6.83
C PHE A 162 -13.05 11.79 7.97
N GLN A 163 -14.14 12.52 7.78
CA GLN A 163 -14.67 13.51 8.75
C GLN A 163 -13.63 14.54 9.25
N GLY A 164 -12.65 14.90 8.42
CA GLY A 164 -11.60 15.84 8.78
C GLY A 164 -10.50 15.26 9.70
N LYS A 165 -10.54 13.95 9.98
CA LYS A 165 -9.50 13.23 10.71
C LYS A 165 -8.77 12.28 9.77
N ARG A 166 -7.46 12.17 9.95
CA ARG A 166 -6.61 11.27 9.17
C ARG A 166 -6.52 9.91 9.85
N HIS A 167 -6.78 8.86 9.09
CA HIS A 167 -6.70 7.47 9.52
C HIS A 167 -5.58 6.78 8.76
N PHE A 168 -4.76 6.03 9.50
CA PHE A 168 -3.68 5.22 8.97
C PHE A 168 -3.99 3.77 9.29
N PHE A 169 -4.02 2.91 8.28
CA PHE A 169 -4.21 1.47 8.42
C PHE A 169 -2.91 0.79 8.09
N TYR A 170 -2.42 0.01 9.02
CA TYR A 170 -1.17 -0.71 8.89
C TYR A 170 -1.41 -2.20 8.58
N THR A 171 -2.66 -2.66 8.74
CA THR A 171 -3.12 -4.02 8.45
C THR A 171 -4.54 -4.00 7.86
N GLU A 172 -4.94 -5.06 7.14
CA GLU A 172 -6.30 -5.23 6.61
C GLU A 172 -7.36 -5.31 7.73
N ALA A 173 -6.98 -5.81 8.91
CA ALA A 173 -7.85 -5.82 10.08
C ALA A 173 -8.21 -4.40 10.57
N ASP A 174 -7.26 -3.46 10.48
CA ASP A 174 -7.50 -2.06 10.86
C ASP A 174 -8.48 -1.37 9.89
N ASP A 175 -8.45 -1.75 8.60
CA ASP A 175 -9.35 -1.20 7.59
C ASP A 175 -10.79 -1.70 7.78
N MET A 176 -10.96 -2.99 8.09
CA MET A 176 -12.26 -3.61 8.25
C MET A 176 -12.97 -3.08 9.50
N GLN A 177 -12.23 -2.89 10.59
CA GLN A 177 -12.77 -2.25 11.80
C GLN A 177 -13.23 -0.82 11.51
N PHE A 178 -12.48 -0.05 10.72
CA PHE A 178 -12.90 1.30 10.38
C PHE A 178 -14.19 1.32 9.55
N VAL A 179 -14.37 0.41 8.59
CA VAL A 179 -15.59 0.27 7.79
C VAL A 179 -16.78 -0.24 8.63
N GLU A 180 -16.52 -1.03 9.67
CA GLU A 180 -17.57 -1.57 10.55
C GLU A 180 -18.07 -0.55 11.59
N TYR A 181 -17.21 0.37 12.03
CA TYR A 181 -17.52 1.34 13.09
C TYR A 181 -17.79 2.78 12.60
N HIS A 182 -17.72 3.06 11.29
CA HIS A 182 -17.95 4.37 10.68
C HIS A 182 -18.76 4.32 9.38
#